data_AF-A0AAN6JZ18-F1
#
_entry.id   AF-A0AAN6JZ18-F1
#
_cell.length_a   1.000
_cell.length_b   1.000
_cell.length_c   1.000
_cell.angle_alpha   90.00
_cell.angle_beta   90.00
_cell.angle_gamma   90.00
#
_symmetry.space_group_name_H-M   'P 1'
#
loop_
_entity.id
_entity.type
_entity.pdbx_description
1 polymer ?
#
loop_
_entity_poly.entity_id
_entity_poly.type
_entity_poly.pdbx_seq_one_letter_code
_entity_poly.pdbx_strand_id
1 'polypeptide(L)'
;MAPSGAPVRAFLEICSGDVEGYGALQQRYLATQSHITKIGPQYGWDVADLKPEDLDEEQRDVLASDPSLSSTLLFDKPKPISLGHLTLELNPSANLSRTRENFVALLEGSKGFSKADRNKKLHYAGCNVHRIETGFCLQSGDVTRGDGSGGEAATSGTIKAEAEGL
;
A
#
# COMPACT_ATOMS: atom_id res chain seq x y z
N MET A 1 -35.02 -2.86 -13.39
CA MET A 1 -33.91 -3.80 -13.68
C MET A 1 -32.79 -2.97 -14.29
N ALA A 2 -31.67 -2.78 -13.59
CA ALA A 2 -30.53 -2.03 -14.11
C ALA A 2 -29.84 -2.85 -15.23
N PRO A 3 -29.30 -2.20 -16.28
CA PRO A 3 -28.67 -2.90 -17.38
C PRO A 3 -27.43 -3.65 -16.89
N SER A 4 -27.36 -4.94 -17.20
CA SER A 4 -26.15 -5.75 -17.01
C SER A 4 -25.08 -5.30 -18.00
N GLY A 5 -23.83 -5.09 -17.57
CA GLY A 5 -22.70 -5.11 -18.50
C GLY A 5 -21.63 -4.02 -18.40
N ALA A 6 -21.61 -3.16 -17.38
CA ALA A 6 -20.43 -2.30 -17.19
C ALA A 6 -19.26 -3.17 -16.64
N PRO A 7 -18.06 -3.13 -17.27
CA PRO A 7 -16.91 -3.85 -16.76
C PRO A 7 -16.50 -3.29 -15.40
N VAL A 8 -16.29 -4.18 -14.42
CA VAL A 8 -15.78 -3.78 -13.12
C VAL A 8 -14.27 -3.56 -13.25
N ARG A 9 -13.81 -2.35 -12.97
CA ARG A 9 -12.40 -2.00 -12.96
C ARG A 9 -11.92 -1.92 -11.51
N ALA A 10 -10.78 -2.54 -11.26
CA ALA A 10 -10.10 -2.49 -9.99
C ALA A 10 -8.63 -2.12 -10.20
N PHE A 11 -7.96 -1.68 -9.14
CA PHE A 11 -6.51 -1.54 -9.17
C PHE A 11 -5.90 -2.10 -7.89
N LEU A 12 -4.66 -2.54 -8.01
CA LEU A 12 -3.78 -2.89 -6.89
C LEU A 12 -2.55 -1.99 -6.97
N GLU A 13 -2.19 -1.35 -5.85
CA GLU A 13 -0.88 -0.72 -5.75
C GLU A 13 0.18 -1.80 -5.52
N ILE A 14 1.23 -1.76 -6.33
CA ILE A 14 2.36 -2.67 -6.22
C ILE A 14 3.51 -1.92 -5.58
N CYS A 15 4.03 -2.43 -4.47
CA CYS A 15 5.20 -1.89 -3.79
C CYS A 15 6.34 -2.92 -3.78
N SER A 16 7.58 -2.43 -3.78
CA SER A 16 8.77 -3.27 -3.66
C SER A 16 9.79 -2.65 -2.73
N GLY A 17 10.26 -3.43 -1.76
CA GLY A 17 11.21 -2.99 -0.74
C GLY A 17 10.66 -3.17 0.68
N ASP A 18 11.32 -2.53 1.63
CA ASP A 18 10.94 -2.56 3.05
C ASP A 18 9.85 -1.53 3.33
N VAL A 19 8.60 -2.01 3.49
CA VAL A 19 7.42 -1.18 3.75
C VAL A 19 7.49 -0.53 5.13
N GLU A 20 7.93 -1.27 6.16
CA GLU A 20 8.00 -0.77 7.53
C GLU A 20 9.12 0.27 7.66
N GLY A 21 10.30 -0.02 7.11
CA GLY A 21 11.42 0.90 7.06
C GLY A 21 11.11 2.17 6.26
N TYR A 22 10.46 2.05 5.10
CA TYR A 22 10.00 3.20 4.34
C TYR A 22 8.98 4.04 5.13
N GLY A 23 8.02 3.39 5.81
CA GLY A 23 7.07 4.08 6.68
C GLY A 23 7.74 4.85 7.81
N ALA A 24 8.73 4.26 8.47
CA ALA A 24 9.51 4.91 9.52
C ALA A 24 10.30 6.13 8.99
N LEU A 25 10.97 5.97 7.84
CA LEU A 25 11.68 7.07 7.18
C LEU A 25 10.71 8.19 6.76
N GLN A 26 9.53 7.85 6.24
CA GLN A 26 8.55 8.84 5.83
C GLN A 26 7.98 9.62 7.02
N GLN A 27 7.71 8.95 8.14
CA GLN A 27 7.31 9.64 9.38
C GLN A 27 8.40 10.59 9.87
N ARG A 28 9.66 10.15 9.84
CA ARG A 28 10.82 10.97 10.24
C ARG A 28 10.98 12.21 9.35
N TYR A 29 10.84 12.04 8.03
CA TYR A 29 10.85 13.15 7.07
C TYR A 29 9.71 14.14 7.31
N LEU A 30 8.48 13.67 7.51
CA LEU A 30 7.33 14.54 7.81
C LEU A 30 7.47 15.28 9.15
N ALA A 31 8.06 14.65 10.16
CA ALA A 31 8.37 15.30 11.43
C ALA A 31 9.41 16.42 11.24
N THR A 32 10.42 16.18 10.40
CA THR A 32 11.43 17.20 10.02
C THR A 32 10.76 18.38 9.32
N GLN A 33 9.92 18.12 8.32
CA GLN A 33 9.16 19.16 7.63
C GLN A 33 8.26 19.96 8.58
N SER A 34 7.55 19.28 9.48
CA SER A 34 6.71 19.93 10.49
C SER A 34 7.53 20.82 11.44
N HIS A 35 8.74 20.39 11.78
CA HIS A 35 9.64 21.17 12.61
C HIS A 35 10.13 22.43 11.89
N ILE A 36 10.51 22.32 10.61
CA ILE A 36 10.89 23.46 9.75
C ILE A 36 9.74 24.47 9.70
N THR A 37 8.52 24.03 9.40
CA THR A 37 7.35 24.93 9.36
C THR A 37 7.11 25.62 10.71
N LYS A 38 7.41 24.95 11.82
CA LYS A 38 7.22 25.49 13.18
C LYS A 38 8.26 26.55 13.53
N ILE A 39 9.54 26.31 13.27
CA ILE A 39 10.62 27.20 13.73
C ILE A 39 11.09 28.19 12.68
N GLY A 40 10.95 27.86 11.39
CA GLY A 40 11.46 28.65 10.27
C GLY A 40 11.00 30.11 10.28
N PRO A 41 9.74 30.45 10.61
CA PRO A 41 9.31 31.84 10.70
C PRO A 41 10.10 32.66 11.74
N GLN A 42 10.66 32.05 12.78
CA GLN A 42 11.47 32.74 13.80
C GLN A 42 12.82 33.20 13.24
N TYR A 43 13.30 32.52 12.20
CA TYR A 43 14.55 32.83 11.49
C TYR A 43 14.29 33.57 10.18
N GLY A 44 13.04 33.98 9.92
CA GLY A 44 12.66 34.69 8.69
C GLY A 44 12.60 33.80 7.45
N TRP A 45 12.50 32.47 7.61
CA TRP A 45 12.39 31.55 6.48
C TRP A 45 10.98 31.60 5.89
N ASP A 46 10.88 31.59 4.55
CA ASP A 46 9.62 31.35 3.86
C ASP A 46 9.33 29.84 3.89
N VAL A 47 8.33 29.43 4.68
CA VAL A 47 8.05 28.02 4.97
C VAL A 47 6.82 27.45 4.26
N ALA A 48 6.15 28.23 3.40
CA ALA A 48 4.88 27.80 2.79
C ALA A 48 5.03 26.52 1.95
N ASP A 49 6.13 26.42 1.20
CA ASP A 49 6.44 25.27 0.33
C ASP A 49 7.87 24.73 0.56
N LEU A 50 8.53 25.14 1.66
CA LEU A 50 9.91 24.77 1.96
C LEU A 50 9.99 23.31 2.41
N LYS A 51 10.68 22.50 1.62
CA LYS A 51 10.93 21.10 1.95
C LYS A 51 12.27 20.94 2.68
N PRO A 52 12.44 19.88 3.50
CA PRO A 52 13.72 19.60 4.15
C PRO A 52 14.92 19.54 3.19
N GLU A 53 14.73 19.04 1.97
CA GLU A 53 15.78 18.95 0.95
C GLU A 53 16.16 20.32 0.35
N ASP A 54 15.27 21.29 0.40
CA ASP A 54 15.44 22.63 -0.17
C ASP A 54 16.29 23.54 0.76
N LEU A 55 16.56 23.10 2.00
CA LEU A 55 17.37 23.85 2.97
C LEU A 55 18.85 23.88 2.58
N ASP A 56 19.47 25.05 2.75
CA ASP A 56 20.92 25.21 2.65
C ASP A 56 21.66 24.66 3.90
N GLU A 57 23.01 24.69 3.86
CA GLU A 57 23.84 24.17 4.95
C GLU A 57 23.62 24.93 6.26
N GLU A 58 23.49 26.27 6.22
CA GLU A 58 23.32 27.10 7.41
C GLU A 58 21.99 26.80 8.11
N GLN A 59 20.92 26.66 7.33
CA GLN A 59 19.59 26.32 7.84
C GLN A 59 19.54 24.91 8.44
N ARG A 60 20.23 23.94 7.81
CA ARG A 60 20.36 22.58 8.34
C ARG A 60 21.13 22.57 9.65
N ASP A 61 22.19 23.38 9.78
CA ASP A 61 22.96 23.52 11.01
C ASP A 61 22.13 24.14 12.14
N VAL A 62 21.30 25.14 11.85
CA VAL A 62 20.35 25.72 12.82
C VAL A 62 19.41 24.63 13.35
N LEU A 63 18.88 23.77 12.49
CA LEU A 63 18.00 22.66 12.91
C LEU A 63 18.75 21.59 13.69
N ALA A 64 19.97 21.25 13.27
CA ALA A 64 20.81 20.25 13.92
C ALA A 64 21.42 20.72 15.25
N SER A 65 21.36 22.03 15.54
CA SER A 65 21.86 22.60 16.79
C SER A 65 21.10 22.11 18.02
N ASP A 66 19.85 21.66 17.87
CA ASP A 66 19.11 20.99 18.94
C ASP A 66 19.56 19.52 19.06
N PRO A 67 20.32 19.17 20.13
CA PRO A 67 20.86 17.82 20.28
C PRO A 67 19.78 16.76 20.48
N SER A 68 18.57 17.15 20.90
CA SER A 68 17.45 16.25 21.08
C SER A 68 16.80 15.83 19.75
N LEU A 69 17.01 16.62 18.70
CA LEU A 69 16.39 16.41 17.39
C LEU A 69 17.41 15.98 16.32
N SER A 70 18.69 16.35 16.44
CA SER A 70 19.71 16.12 15.41
C SER A 70 19.78 14.68 14.88
N SER A 71 19.70 13.69 15.77
CA SER A 71 19.71 12.26 15.40
C SER A 71 18.43 11.77 14.72
N THR A 72 17.35 12.56 14.78
CA THR A 72 16.02 12.28 14.25
C THR A 72 15.65 13.10 13.01
N LEU A 73 16.43 14.11 12.62
CA LEU A 73 16.14 14.89 11.41
C LEU A 73 16.43 14.08 10.15
N LEU A 74 15.59 14.21 9.13
CA LEU A 74 15.78 13.60 7.82
C LEU A 74 15.51 14.64 6.75
N PHE A 75 16.57 15.09 6.08
CA PHE A 75 16.51 16.15 5.08
C PHE A 75 16.21 15.60 3.68
N ASP A 76 16.72 14.42 3.35
CA ASP A 76 16.47 13.82 2.05
C ASP A 76 15.14 13.07 2.04
N LYS A 77 14.31 13.37 1.03
CA LYS A 77 13.05 12.68 0.83
C LYS A 77 13.28 11.17 0.63
N PRO A 78 12.61 10.29 1.39
CA PRO A 78 12.74 8.84 1.21
C PRO A 78 12.38 8.42 -0.21
N LYS A 79 13.18 7.53 -0.79
CA LYS A 79 12.92 6.97 -2.12
C LYS A 79 11.60 6.18 -2.09
N PRO A 80 10.61 6.52 -2.95
CA PRO A 80 9.35 5.79 -2.98
C PRO A 80 9.56 4.31 -3.30
N ILE A 81 8.82 3.45 -2.60
CA ILE A 81 8.77 2.00 -2.84
C ILE A 81 7.60 1.58 -3.73
N SER A 82 6.69 2.51 -4.04
CA SER A 82 5.57 2.27 -4.95
C SER A 82 6.09 2.12 -6.38
N LEU A 83 5.68 1.04 -7.04
CA LEU A 83 5.93 0.74 -8.44
C LEU A 83 4.76 1.15 -9.35
N GLY A 84 3.70 1.71 -8.77
CA GLY A 84 2.48 2.13 -9.48
C GLY A 84 1.31 1.16 -9.34
N HIS A 85 0.30 1.38 -10.18
CA HIS A 85 -0.96 0.64 -10.12
C HIS A 85 -1.05 -0.45 -11.20
N LEU A 86 -1.33 -1.67 -10.77
CA LEU A 86 -1.85 -2.72 -11.64
C LEU A 86 -3.36 -2.54 -11.78
N THR A 87 -3.81 -2.11 -12.95
CA THR A 87 -5.25 -1.97 -13.24
C THR A 87 -5.79 -3.25 -13.86
N LEU A 88 -6.90 -3.73 -13.35
CA LEU A 88 -7.55 -4.99 -13.73
C LEU A 88 -8.96 -4.71 -14.22
N GLU A 89 -9.33 -5.30 -15.35
CA GLU A 89 -10.71 -5.37 -15.80
C GLU A 89 -11.26 -6.77 -15.50
N LEU A 90 -12.30 -6.84 -14.67
CA LEU A 90 -12.89 -8.11 -14.26
C LEU A 90 -13.94 -8.54 -15.28
N ASN A 91 -13.90 -9.81 -15.67
CA ASN A 91 -14.83 -10.36 -16.66
C ASN A 91 -16.30 -10.14 -16.20
N PRO A 92 -17.15 -9.49 -17.02
CA PRO A 92 -18.51 -9.15 -16.65
C PRO A 92 -19.47 -10.35 -16.66
N SER A 93 -19.05 -11.52 -17.16
CA SER A 93 -19.88 -12.72 -17.26
C SER A 93 -20.62 -13.05 -15.97
N ALA A 94 -21.90 -13.40 -16.10
CA ALA A 94 -22.73 -13.84 -14.98
C ALA A 94 -22.24 -15.16 -14.37
N ASN A 95 -21.59 -16.00 -15.20
CA ASN A 95 -21.04 -17.29 -14.79
C ASN A 95 -19.76 -17.16 -13.97
N LEU A 96 -19.20 -15.94 -13.85
CA LEU A 96 -18.02 -15.62 -13.05
C LEU A 96 -18.36 -14.70 -11.86
N SER A 97 -19.64 -14.63 -11.49
CA SER A 97 -20.13 -13.73 -10.44
C SER A 97 -19.48 -14.01 -9.09
N ARG A 98 -19.32 -15.28 -8.70
CA ARG A 98 -18.75 -15.62 -7.40
C ARG A 98 -17.26 -15.32 -7.34
N THR A 99 -16.51 -15.64 -8.39
CA THR A 99 -15.10 -15.29 -8.49
C THR A 99 -14.89 -13.78 -8.41
N ARG A 100 -15.68 -13.01 -9.18
CA ARG A 100 -15.63 -11.55 -9.18
C ARG A 100 -15.99 -10.96 -7.82
N GLU A 101 -17.10 -11.38 -7.22
CA GLU A 101 -17.55 -10.89 -5.91
C GLU A 101 -16.52 -11.17 -4.81
N ASN A 102 -15.91 -12.36 -4.83
CA ASN A 102 -14.83 -12.68 -3.91
C ASN A 102 -13.60 -11.81 -4.12
N PHE A 103 -13.17 -11.63 -5.37
CA PHE A 103 -12.01 -10.81 -5.69
C PHE A 103 -12.23 -9.36 -5.26
N VAL A 104 -13.40 -8.78 -5.55
CA VAL A 104 -13.79 -7.43 -5.12
C VAL A 104 -13.85 -7.32 -3.60
N ALA A 105 -14.44 -8.30 -2.92
CA ALA A 105 -14.50 -8.29 -1.46
C ALA A 105 -13.11 -8.33 -0.81
N LEU A 106 -12.17 -9.09 -1.38
CA LEU A 106 -10.78 -9.13 -0.95
C LEU A 106 -10.01 -7.87 -1.36
N LEU A 107 -10.39 -7.16 -2.41
CA LEU A 107 -9.82 -5.85 -2.76
C LEU A 107 -10.25 -4.75 -1.79
N GLU A 108 -11.51 -4.75 -1.38
CA GLU A 108 -12.07 -3.73 -0.48
C GLU A 108 -11.75 -3.98 0.99
N GLY A 109 -11.44 -5.24 1.35
CA GLY A 109 -11.36 -5.66 2.75
C GLY A 109 -12.73 -5.65 3.47
N SER A 110 -13.84 -5.66 2.73
CA SER A 110 -15.19 -5.39 3.24
C SER A 110 -15.79 -6.53 4.09
N LYS A 111 -15.11 -7.68 4.16
CA LYS A 111 -15.58 -8.88 4.89
C LYS A 111 -14.90 -9.10 6.24
N GLY A 112 -14.04 -8.19 6.68
CA GLY A 112 -13.43 -8.22 8.00
C GLY A 112 -12.30 -9.23 8.12
N PHE A 113 -12.42 -10.19 9.04
CA PHE A 113 -11.35 -11.10 9.44
C PHE A 113 -11.64 -12.55 9.03
N SER A 114 -10.57 -13.31 8.83
CA SER A 114 -10.63 -14.75 8.55
C SER A 114 -11.38 -15.48 9.65
N LYS A 115 -12.16 -16.49 9.24
CA LYS A 115 -12.87 -17.37 10.18
C LYS A 115 -11.91 -18.33 10.89
N ALA A 116 -10.81 -18.69 10.22
CA ALA A 116 -9.78 -19.58 10.77
C ALA A 116 -8.82 -18.85 11.72
N ASP A 117 -8.46 -17.59 11.43
CA ASP A 117 -7.60 -16.77 12.27
C ASP A 117 -8.10 -15.32 12.32
N ARG A 118 -8.62 -14.91 13.48
CA ARG A 118 -9.17 -13.56 13.68
C ARG A 118 -8.13 -12.44 13.62
N ASN A 119 -6.84 -12.76 13.57
CA ASN A 119 -5.78 -11.77 13.39
C ASN A 119 -5.53 -11.45 11.91
N LYS A 120 -6.06 -12.27 10.98
CA LYS A 120 -5.85 -12.11 9.55
C LYS A 120 -7.05 -11.42 8.92
N LYS A 121 -6.80 -10.28 8.28
CA LYS A 121 -7.82 -9.53 7.54
C LYS A 121 -8.01 -10.16 6.17
N LEU A 122 -9.25 -10.28 5.72
CA LEU A 122 -9.58 -10.75 4.37
C LEU A 122 -9.44 -9.59 3.39
N HIS A 123 -8.18 -9.21 3.12
CA HIS A 123 -7.83 -8.05 2.30
C HIS A 123 -6.50 -8.29 1.57
N TYR A 124 -6.42 -7.93 0.29
CA TYR A 124 -5.18 -8.04 -0.48
C TYR A 124 -4.10 -7.03 -0.07
N ALA A 125 -4.45 -5.90 0.55
CA ALA A 125 -3.45 -4.96 1.03
C ALA A 125 -2.53 -5.62 2.07
N GLY A 126 -1.21 -5.52 1.83
CA GLY A 126 -0.20 -6.18 2.65
C GLY A 126 0.07 -7.65 2.28
N CYS A 127 -0.60 -8.20 1.27
CA CYS A 127 -0.26 -9.52 0.75
C CYS A 127 1.04 -9.49 -0.04
N ASN A 128 1.92 -10.45 0.27
CA ASN A 128 3.16 -10.63 -0.47
C ASN A 128 2.92 -11.31 -1.81
N VAL A 129 3.69 -10.88 -2.80
CA VAL A 129 3.95 -11.67 -4.00
C VAL A 129 4.91 -12.80 -3.61
N HIS A 130 4.35 -13.96 -3.32
CA HIS A 130 5.12 -15.10 -2.78
C HIS A 130 5.79 -15.95 -3.86
N ARG A 131 5.42 -15.78 -5.14
CA ARG A 131 6.07 -16.46 -6.27
C ARG A 131 6.15 -15.55 -7.49
N ILE A 132 7.36 -15.45 -8.04
CA ILE A 132 7.66 -14.69 -9.26
C ILE A 132 8.44 -15.62 -10.18
N GLU A 133 7.85 -15.94 -11.34
CA GLU A 133 8.50 -16.73 -12.38
C GLU A 133 8.61 -15.91 -13.66
N THR A 134 9.84 -15.51 -13.99
CA THR A 134 10.14 -14.70 -15.17
C THR A 134 9.71 -15.44 -16.44
N GLY A 135 8.93 -14.76 -17.29
CA GLY A 135 8.39 -15.33 -18.52
C GLY A 135 7.13 -16.18 -18.32
N PHE A 136 6.60 -16.28 -17.10
CA PHE A 136 5.39 -17.04 -16.81
C PHE A 136 4.37 -16.23 -16.02
N CYS A 137 4.52 -16.12 -14.69
CA CYS A 137 3.51 -15.47 -13.86
C CYS A 137 4.07 -14.84 -12.58
N LEU A 138 3.26 -13.95 -12.03
CA LEU A 138 3.37 -13.41 -10.69
C LEU A 138 2.18 -13.92 -9.88
N GLN A 139 2.43 -14.51 -8.72
CA GLN A 139 1.40 -15.09 -7.87
C GLN A 139 1.38 -14.43 -6.48
N SER A 140 0.19 -13.98 -6.08
CA SER A 140 -0.12 -13.32 -4.81
C SER A 140 -1.51 -13.77 -4.33
N GLY A 141 -2.03 -13.17 -3.26
CA GLY A 141 -3.39 -13.40 -2.78
C GLY A 141 -3.51 -14.34 -1.57
N ASP A 142 -2.39 -14.77 -0.99
CA ASP A 142 -2.39 -15.47 0.29
C ASP A 142 -2.59 -14.47 1.44
N VAL A 143 -3.86 -14.20 1.76
CA VAL A 143 -4.30 -13.25 2.79
C VAL A 143 -4.12 -13.76 4.23
N THR A 144 -3.72 -15.00 4.43
CA THR A 144 -3.59 -15.61 5.77
C THR A 144 -2.14 -15.86 6.15
N ARG A 145 -1.41 -16.65 5.37
CA ARG A 145 -0.03 -17.06 5.69
C ARG A 145 1.02 -16.22 4.99
N GLY A 146 0.71 -15.73 3.80
CA GLY A 146 1.62 -14.94 2.96
C GLY A 146 2.78 -15.73 2.34
N ASP A 147 2.73 -17.06 2.38
CA ASP A 147 3.78 -17.96 1.84
C ASP A 147 3.32 -18.76 0.61
N GLY A 148 2.06 -18.60 0.20
CA GLY A 148 1.45 -19.25 -0.95
C GLY A 148 0.72 -20.54 -0.65
N SER A 149 0.73 -21.00 0.60
CA SER A 149 0.00 -22.20 1.04
C SER A 149 -1.31 -21.89 1.79
N GLY A 150 -1.57 -20.60 2.06
CA GLY A 150 -2.78 -20.13 2.71
C GLY A 150 -3.82 -19.57 1.75
N GLY A 151 -4.55 -18.56 2.22
CA GLY A 151 -5.69 -17.97 1.56
C GLY A 151 -7.03 -18.42 2.15
N GLU A 152 -7.99 -17.49 2.17
CA GLU A 152 -9.38 -17.75 2.53
C GLU A 152 -10.26 -16.89 1.61
N ALA A 153 -11.37 -17.46 1.12
CA ALA A 153 -12.34 -16.70 0.37
C ALA A 153 -13.05 -15.70 1.31
N ALA A 154 -13.19 -14.45 0.85
CA ALA A 154 -13.96 -13.42 1.56
C ALA A 154 -15.47 -13.73 1.56
N THR A 155 -15.94 -14.41 0.52
CA THR A 155 -17.33 -14.89 0.43
C THR A 155 -17.50 -16.21 1.17
N SER A 156 -18.69 -16.45 1.72
CA SER A 156 -18.98 -17.69 2.45
C SER A 156 -18.89 -18.94 1.57
N GLY A 157 -18.08 -19.91 2.02
CA GLY A 157 -17.98 -21.25 1.43
C GLY A 157 -16.81 -21.38 0.45
N THR A 158 -16.58 -22.61 -0.02
CA THR A 158 -15.58 -22.90 -1.05
C THR A 158 -16.08 -22.39 -2.39
N ILE A 159 -15.29 -21.54 -3.05
CA ILE A 159 -15.54 -21.14 -4.43
C ILE A 159 -15.15 -22.32 -5.31
N LYS A 160 -16.15 -22.92 -5.96
CA LYS A 160 -15.90 -23.98 -6.96
C LYS A 160 -15.36 -23.33 -8.24
N ALA A 161 -14.55 -24.06 -8.98
CA ALA A 161 -14.09 -23.61 -10.29
C ALA A 161 -15.28 -23.30 -11.19
N GLU A 162 -15.30 -22.08 -11.73
CA GLU A 162 -16.26 -21.64 -12.74
C GLU A 162 -15.61 -21.88 -14.11
N ALA A 163 -16.18 -22.78 -14.92
CA ALA A 163 -15.54 -23.32 -16.11
C ALA A 163 -15.16 -22.27 -17.18
N GLU A 164 -15.84 -21.12 -17.19
CA GLU A 164 -15.54 -20.01 -18.10
C GLU A 164 -14.26 -19.23 -17.71
N GLY A 165 -13.74 -19.45 -16.51
CA GLY A 165 -12.53 -18.80 -15.99
C GLY A 165 -11.27 -19.65 -16.09
N LEU A 166 -11.34 -20.84 -16.71
CA LEU A 166 -10.23 -21.77 -16.95
C LEU A 166 -9.83 -21.75 -18.43
#